data_AF-A0A552ATY9-F1
#
_entry.id   AF-A0A552ATY9-F1
#
_cell.length_a   1.000
_cell.length_b   1.000
_cell.length_c   1.000
_cell.angle_alpha   90.00
_cell.angle_beta   90.00
_cell.angle_gamma   90.00
#
_symmetry.space_group_name_H-M   'P 1'
#
loop_
_entity.id
_entity.type
_entity.pdbx_description
1 polymer ?
#
loop_
_entity_poly.entity_id
_entity_poly.type
_entity_poly.pdbx_seq_one_letter_code
_entity_poly.pdbx_strand_id
1 'polypeptide(L)'
;MFGVFLIETYGGNSPVIIVGNCADENPPQVKIRTLRKKYPQITKLIATSCKTGAGIEQLVQEIASQIDVIPHIKDLLPNSWFEIKTQLEAMQKSYDFISYEKYQEMCQTAEIREASDQKSLVQFLHDLGIVLNYQDDPRLNETNVLNPEWVTDGVYDILNNHDLMVRKKGILSLPDLHNILKQPHRYPENKRRFLMDLMGKFELCFPLDGYSPDRYLITDLLPIDEPDVDIY
;
A
#
# COMPACT_ATOMS: atom_id res chain seq x y z
N MET A 1 -12.13 -6.15 17.00
CA MET A 1 -11.06 -7.09 17.40
C MET A 1 -10.17 -7.44 16.20
N PHE A 2 -10.75 -7.66 15.00
CA PHE A 2 -10.02 -7.83 13.74
C PHE A 2 -8.99 -6.71 13.43
N GLY A 3 -9.34 -5.44 13.64
CA GLY A 3 -8.43 -4.32 13.31
C GLY A 3 -7.10 -4.31 14.07
N VAL A 4 -7.07 -4.72 15.35
CA VAL A 4 -5.82 -4.72 16.14
C VAL A 4 -4.88 -5.86 15.72
N PHE A 5 -5.44 -7.00 15.32
CA PHE A 5 -4.67 -8.10 14.76
C PHE A 5 -4.02 -7.71 13.43
N LEU A 6 -4.73 -7.01 12.54
CA LEU A 6 -4.15 -6.50 11.30
C LEU A 6 -3.00 -5.52 11.58
N ILE A 7 -3.15 -4.62 12.55
CA ILE A 7 -2.09 -3.66 12.92
C ILE A 7 -0.87 -4.38 13.50
N GLU A 8 -1.03 -5.47 14.25
CA GLU A 8 0.10 -6.29 14.72
C GLU A 8 0.83 -6.96 13.54
N THR A 9 0.09 -7.54 12.60
CA THR A 9 0.65 -8.22 11.43
C THR A 9 1.43 -7.29 10.50
N TYR A 10 0.95 -6.07 10.26
CA TYR A 10 1.56 -5.13 9.31
C TYR A 10 2.42 -4.04 9.98
N GLY A 11 2.08 -3.61 11.19
CA GLY A 11 2.74 -2.53 11.91
C GLY A 11 3.83 -2.99 12.89
N GLY A 12 3.96 -4.30 13.13
CA GLY A 12 4.96 -4.88 14.02
C GLY A 12 4.91 -4.25 15.42
N ASN A 13 6.02 -3.65 15.84
CA ASN A 13 6.18 -3.02 17.16
C ASN A 13 5.79 -1.53 17.20
N SER A 14 5.16 -0.99 16.15
CA SER A 14 4.74 0.41 16.11
C SER A 14 3.75 0.75 17.23
N PRO A 15 3.87 1.91 17.91
CA PRO A 15 2.96 2.31 18.98
C PRO A 15 1.53 2.51 18.44
N VAL A 16 0.53 2.02 19.18
CA VAL A 16 -0.89 2.07 18.78
C VAL A 16 -1.72 2.86 19.79
N ILE A 17 -2.42 3.88 19.29
CA ILE A 17 -3.43 4.64 20.05
C ILE A 17 -4.82 4.17 19.61
N ILE A 18 -5.65 3.72 20.54
CA ILE A 18 -7.06 3.41 20.25
C ILE A 18 -7.88 4.68 20.43
N VAL A 19 -8.60 5.08 19.37
CA VAL A 19 -9.49 6.23 19.40
C VAL A 19 -10.95 5.77 19.36
N GLY A 20 -11.70 6.08 20.42
CA GLY A 20 -13.13 5.85 20.50
C GLY A 20 -13.90 7.13 20.14
N ASN A 21 -14.26 7.28 18.87
CA ASN A 21 -15.00 8.44 18.37
C ASN A 21 -16.49 8.40 18.77
N CYS A 22 -17.21 9.50 18.58
CA CYS A 22 -18.62 9.70 18.95
C CYS A 22 -18.90 9.56 20.46
N ALA A 23 -17.92 9.94 21.29
CA ALA A 23 -18.03 9.86 22.74
C ALA A 23 -19.13 10.77 23.32
N ASP A 24 -19.58 11.76 22.56
CA ASP A 24 -20.72 12.62 22.89
C ASP A 24 -22.07 11.88 22.84
N GLU A 25 -22.17 10.82 22.03
CA GLU A 25 -23.36 9.97 21.94
C GLU A 25 -23.23 8.72 22.80
N ASN A 26 -22.09 8.02 22.69
CA ASN A 26 -21.81 6.81 23.43
C ASN A 26 -20.33 6.74 23.82
N PRO A 27 -20.01 6.80 25.13
CA PRO A 27 -18.64 6.61 25.59
C PRO A 27 -18.09 5.23 25.19
N PRO A 28 -16.82 5.14 24.74
CA PRO A 28 -16.24 3.88 24.27
C PRO A 28 -16.10 2.86 25.41
N GLN A 29 -16.83 1.75 25.31
CA GLN A 29 -16.77 0.65 26.28
C GLN A 29 -15.71 -0.39 25.91
N VAL A 30 -14.44 0.02 25.90
CA VAL A 30 -13.32 -0.85 25.52
C VAL A 30 -12.59 -1.35 26.77
N LYS A 31 -12.47 -2.68 26.92
CA LYS A 31 -11.70 -3.32 28.00
C LYS A 31 -10.18 -3.20 27.77
N ILE A 32 -9.67 -1.98 27.83
CA ILE A 32 -8.28 -1.63 27.48
C ILE A 32 -7.22 -2.45 28.22
N ARG A 33 -7.45 -2.79 29.50
CA ARG A 33 -6.53 -3.63 30.28
C ARG A 33 -6.35 -5.02 29.68
N THR A 34 -7.43 -5.60 29.15
CA THR A 34 -7.37 -6.93 28.51
C THR A 34 -6.68 -6.84 27.16
N LEU A 35 -6.96 -5.78 26.39
CA LEU A 35 -6.33 -5.56 25.10
C LEU A 35 -4.82 -5.30 25.23
N ARG A 36 -4.39 -4.47 26.18
CA ARG A 36 -2.97 -4.21 26.43
C ARG A 36 -2.18 -5.44 26.85
N LYS A 37 -2.81 -6.41 27.53
CA LYS A 37 -2.18 -7.70 27.85
C LYS A 37 -1.90 -8.53 26.60
N LYS A 38 -2.78 -8.45 25.60
CA LYS A 38 -2.66 -9.21 24.35
C LYS A 38 -1.80 -8.47 23.32
N TYR A 39 -1.87 -7.14 23.31
CA TYR A 39 -1.20 -6.26 22.36
C TYR A 39 -0.45 -5.16 23.14
N PRO A 40 0.81 -5.41 23.55
CA PRO A 40 1.58 -4.49 24.38
C PRO A 40 1.86 -3.15 23.70
N GLN A 41 1.83 -3.10 22.37
CA GLN A 41 2.03 -1.86 21.60
C GLN A 41 0.90 -0.83 21.79
N ILE A 42 -0.24 -1.22 22.39
CA ILE A 42 -1.31 -0.27 22.71
C ILE A 42 -0.87 0.64 23.85
N THR A 43 -0.66 1.91 23.53
CA THR A 43 -0.20 2.94 24.47
C THR A 43 -1.36 3.53 25.25
N LYS A 44 -2.45 3.87 24.55
CA LYS A 44 -3.58 4.61 25.15
C LYS A 44 -4.92 4.31 24.49
N LEU A 45 -6.00 4.59 25.23
CA LEU A 45 -7.36 4.72 24.73
C LEU A 45 -7.81 6.16 24.95
N ILE A 46 -8.21 6.84 23.88
CA ILE A 46 -8.67 8.23 23.92
C ILE A 46 -10.10 8.26 23.37
N ALA A 47 -11.02 8.80 24.15
CA ALA A 47 -12.38 9.06 23.72
C ALA A 47 -12.43 10.43 23.02
N THR A 48 -13.00 10.48 21.83
CA THR A 48 -13.10 11.72 21.04
C THR A 48 -14.50 11.97 20.54
N SER A 49 -14.80 13.22 20.23
CA SER A 49 -15.96 13.61 19.44
C SER A 49 -15.53 14.59 18.37
N CYS A 50 -15.59 14.18 17.10
CA CYS A 50 -15.33 15.09 15.98
C CYS A 50 -16.39 16.20 15.89
N LYS A 51 -17.58 16.01 16.45
CA LYS A 51 -18.66 16.99 16.44
C LYS A 51 -18.44 18.13 17.41
N THR A 52 -17.99 17.82 18.63
CA THR A 52 -17.78 18.82 19.69
C THR A 52 -16.33 19.24 19.84
N GLY A 53 -15.39 18.51 19.23
CA GLY A 53 -13.95 18.69 19.41
C GLY A 53 -13.39 18.07 20.69
N ALA A 54 -14.24 17.43 21.51
CA ALA A 54 -13.80 16.80 22.76
C ALA A 54 -12.73 15.72 22.51
N GLY A 55 -11.68 15.71 23.32
CA GLY A 55 -10.59 14.73 23.26
C GLY A 55 -9.62 14.88 22.08
N ILE A 56 -9.88 15.79 21.13
CA ILE A 56 -9.01 15.99 19.96
C ILE A 56 -7.65 16.58 20.36
N GLU A 57 -7.61 17.57 21.23
CA GLU A 57 -6.35 18.13 21.73
C GLU A 57 -5.52 17.07 22.48
N GLN A 58 -6.17 16.26 23.30
CA GLN A 58 -5.54 15.14 24.00
C GLN A 58 -4.96 14.12 23.00
N LEU A 59 -5.68 13.83 21.91
CA LEU A 59 -5.20 12.95 20.85
C LEU A 59 -3.97 13.53 20.15
N VAL A 60 -3.98 14.83 19.80
CA VAL A 60 -2.84 15.51 19.18
C VAL A 60 -1.61 15.47 20.08
N GLN A 61 -1.77 15.78 21.37
CA GLN A 61 -0.69 15.72 22.34
C GLN A 61 -0.14 14.29 22.49
N GLU A 62 -1.02 13.29 22.51
CA GLU A 62 -0.58 11.89 22.58
C GLU A 62 0.21 11.49 21.34
N ILE A 63 -0.29 11.80 20.14
CA ILE A 63 0.43 11.56 18.88
C ILE A 63 1.82 12.20 18.93
N ALA A 64 1.89 13.48 19.31
CA ALA A 64 3.16 14.20 19.44
C ALA A 64 4.12 13.52 20.44
N SER A 65 3.61 13.04 21.58
CA SER A 65 4.43 12.33 22.57
C SER A 65 4.97 10.98 22.07
N GLN A 66 4.24 10.29 21.18
CA GLN A 66 4.68 9.03 20.62
C GLN A 66 5.77 9.22 19.56
N ILE A 67 5.78 10.36 18.85
CA ILE A 67 6.81 10.68 17.85
C ILE A 67 8.21 10.60 18.48
N ASP A 68 8.41 11.12 19.69
CA ASP A 68 9.70 11.09 20.39
C ASP A 68 10.18 9.67 20.77
N VAL A 69 9.27 8.70 20.83
CA VAL A 69 9.55 7.32 21.24
C VAL A 69 9.84 6.42 20.03
N ILE A 70 9.50 6.87 18.81
CA ILE A 70 9.75 6.12 17.59
C ILE A 70 11.28 6.02 17.38
N PRO A 71 11.83 4.79 17.27
CA PRO A 71 13.23 4.60 16.96
C PRO A 71 13.62 5.33 15.68
N HIS A 72 14.83 5.89 15.63
CA HIS A 72 15.40 6.55 14.45
C HIS A 72 14.75 7.88 14.03
N ILE A 73 13.74 8.40 14.75
CA ILE A 73 13.08 9.67 14.38
C ILE A 73 14.02 10.90 14.42
N LYS A 74 15.10 10.82 15.22
CA LYS A 74 16.12 11.88 15.36
C LYS A 74 17.41 11.56 14.60
N ASP A 75 17.42 10.48 13.83
CA ASP A 75 18.60 10.11 13.06
C ASP A 75 18.85 11.18 12.00
N LEU A 76 20.10 11.63 11.92
CA LEU A 76 20.51 12.62 10.94
C LEU A 76 20.58 11.93 9.58
N LEU A 77 19.70 12.34 8.68
CA LEU A 77 19.73 11.88 7.29
C LEU A 77 20.62 12.82 6.46
N PRO A 78 21.35 12.29 5.45
CA PRO A 78 22.11 13.12 4.53
C PRO A 78 21.22 14.14 3.80
N ASN A 79 21.72 15.36 3.59
CA ASN A 79 20.99 16.39 2.84
C ASN A 79 20.63 15.93 1.40
N SER A 80 21.47 15.10 0.79
CA SER A 80 21.20 14.52 -0.54
C SER A 80 19.95 13.63 -0.56
N TRP A 81 19.61 12.98 0.56
CA TRP A 81 18.38 12.19 0.66
C TRP A 81 17.14 13.10 0.64
N PHE A 82 17.20 14.23 1.35
CA PHE A 82 16.14 15.24 1.32
C PHE A 82 15.98 15.88 -0.06
N GLU A 83 17.09 16.06 -0.78
CA GLU A 83 17.07 16.57 -2.15
C GLU A 83 16.29 15.61 -3.07
N ILE A 84 16.64 14.32 -3.06
CA ILE A 84 15.96 13.29 -3.85
C ILE A 84 14.49 13.18 -3.48
N LYS A 85 14.17 13.15 -2.17
CA LYS A 85 12.80 13.17 -1.66
C LYS A 85 12.00 14.32 -2.27
N THR A 86 12.53 15.54 -2.19
CA THR A 86 11.86 16.76 -2.67
C THR A 86 11.64 16.71 -4.18
N GLN A 87 12.61 16.22 -4.94
CA GLN A 87 12.47 16.04 -6.40
C GLN A 87 11.35 15.04 -6.73
N LEU A 88 11.29 13.90 -6.04
CA LEU A 88 10.27 12.88 -6.26
C LEU A 88 8.86 13.38 -5.90
N GLU A 89 8.71 14.09 -4.77
CA GLU A 89 7.43 14.73 -4.39
C GLU A 89 6.97 15.76 -5.42
N ALA A 90 7.89 16.50 -6.05
CA ALA A 90 7.54 17.41 -7.13
C ALA A 90 7.08 16.65 -8.39
N MET A 91 7.75 15.54 -8.72
CA MET A 91 7.43 14.70 -9.89
C MET A 91 6.09 13.97 -9.76
N GLN A 92 5.64 13.64 -8.55
CA GLN A 92 4.32 13.04 -8.28
C GLN A 92 3.15 13.83 -8.91
N LYS A 93 3.32 15.15 -9.09
CA LYS A 93 2.30 16.02 -9.70
C LYS A 93 2.09 15.77 -11.19
N SER A 94 2.99 15.06 -11.85
CA SER A 94 3.00 14.88 -13.30
C SER A 94 3.23 13.44 -13.75
N TYR A 95 3.81 12.60 -12.89
CA TYR A 95 4.16 11.22 -13.21
C TYR A 95 3.59 10.27 -12.16
N ASP A 96 2.93 9.21 -12.63
CA ASP A 96 2.45 8.14 -11.76
C ASP A 96 3.58 7.20 -11.31
N PHE A 97 4.62 7.06 -12.12
CA PHE A 97 5.76 6.17 -11.87
C PHE A 97 7.02 6.68 -12.59
N ILE A 98 8.19 6.18 -12.17
CA ILE A 98 9.47 6.32 -12.86
C ILE A 98 10.18 4.97 -12.93
N SER A 99 11.11 4.81 -13.88
CA SER A 99 11.99 3.63 -13.89
C SER A 99 12.98 3.67 -12.72
N TYR A 100 13.46 2.50 -12.33
CA TYR A 100 14.55 2.40 -11.36
C TYR A 100 15.83 3.07 -11.88
N GLU A 101 16.14 2.91 -13.17
CA GLU A 101 17.25 3.60 -13.84
C GLU A 101 17.14 5.13 -13.68
N LYS A 102 15.95 5.71 -13.88
CA LYS A 102 15.75 7.16 -13.72
C LYS A 102 16.02 7.61 -12.28
N TYR A 103 15.57 6.82 -11.31
CA TYR A 103 15.87 7.05 -9.90
C TYR A 103 17.38 6.99 -9.61
N GLN A 104 18.11 6.04 -10.22
CA GLN A 104 19.56 5.93 -10.07
C GLN A 104 20.29 7.15 -10.67
N GLU A 105 19.87 7.65 -11.83
CA GLU A 105 20.42 8.88 -12.41
C GLU A 105 20.25 10.10 -11.49
N MET A 106 19.07 10.21 -10.85
CA MET A 106 18.81 11.28 -9.88
C MET A 106 19.76 11.15 -8.70
N CYS A 107 19.92 9.95 -8.15
CA CYS A 107 20.84 9.67 -7.06
C CYS A 107 22.29 10.03 -7.41
N GLN A 108 22.76 9.64 -8.60
CA GLN A 108 24.10 9.97 -9.08
C GLN A 108 24.31 11.49 -9.18
N THR A 109 23.29 12.22 -9.63
CA THR A 109 23.30 13.69 -9.74
C THR A 109 23.40 14.36 -8.36
N ALA A 110 22.73 13.79 -7.35
CA ALA A 110 22.80 14.22 -5.95
C ALA A 110 24.01 13.62 -5.19
N GLU A 111 25.01 13.12 -5.91
CA GLU A 111 26.26 12.53 -5.39
C GLU A 111 26.10 11.25 -4.54
N ILE A 112 24.94 10.58 -4.62
CA ILE A 112 24.69 9.26 -3.99
C ILE A 112 25.11 8.18 -4.99
N ARG A 113 26.41 7.82 -4.98
CA ARG A 113 27.00 6.92 -5.98
C ARG A 113 26.93 5.44 -5.61
N GLU A 114 27.00 5.13 -4.31
CA GLU A 114 27.01 3.74 -3.85
C GLU A 114 25.64 3.09 -4.02
N ALA A 115 25.61 1.90 -4.62
CA ALA A 115 24.36 1.18 -4.89
C ALA A 115 23.63 0.80 -3.58
N SER A 116 24.36 0.51 -2.50
CA SER A 116 23.79 0.26 -1.17
C SER A 116 23.05 1.47 -0.62
N ASP A 117 23.57 2.67 -0.86
CA ASP A 117 22.99 3.91 -0.35
C ASP A 117 21.74 4.28 -1.13
N GLN A 118 21.76 4.07 -2.45
CA GLN A 118 20.58 4.18 -3.32
C GLN A 118 19.49 3.19 -2.87
N LYS A 119 19.87 1.92 -2.62
CA LYS A 119 18.93 0.89 -2.15
C LYS A 119 18.30 1.26 -0.80
N SER A 120 19.10 1.81 0.11
CA SER A 120 18.64 2.23 1.44
C SER A 120 17.71 3.44 1.37
N LEU A 121 18.03 4.41 0.50
CA LEU A 121 17.20 5.59 0.30
C LEU A 121 15.84 5.23 -0.31
N VAL A 122 15.79 4.41 -1.36
CA VAL A 122 14.49 4.04 -1.96
C VAL A 122 13.63 3.24 -0.98
N GLN A 123 14.24 2.39 -0.14
CA GLN A 123 13.52 1.70 0.93
C GLN A 123 12.96 2.69 1.95
N PHE A 124 13.77 3.65 2.39
CA PHE A 124 13.32 4.67 3.32
C PHE A 124 12.15 5.49 2.75
N LEU A 125 12.20 5.86 1.47
CA LEU A 125 11.10 6.55 0.79
C LEU A 125 9.84 5.68 0.65
N HIS A 126 10.00 4.37 0.54
CA HIS A 126 8.92 3.40 0.56
C HIS A 126 8.23 3.32 1.91
N ASP A 127 9.02 3.24 2.98
CA ASP A 127 8.49 3.18 4.34
C ASP A 127 7.76 4.48 4.73
N LEU A 128 8.16 5.62 4.14
CA LEU A 128 7.46 6.90 4.25
C LEU A 128 6.20 7.02 3.38
N GLY A 129 5.94 6.07 2.48
CA GLY A 129 4.80 6.11 1.55
C GLY A 129 4.95 7.15 0.43
N ILE A 130 6.15 7.69 0.21
CA ILE A 130 6.43 8.67 -0.84
C ILE A 130 6.60 7.97 -2.20
N VAL A 131 7.25 6.81 -2.19
CA VAL A 131 7.46 6.00 -3.41
C VAL A 131 7.15 4.56 -3.09
N LEU A 132 6.25 3.91 -3.82
CA LEU A 132 6.12 2.46 -3.69
C LEU A 132 7.20 1.78 -4.54
N ASN A 133 8.14 1.12 -3.88
CA ASN A 133 9.21 0.37 -4.49
C ASN A 133 9.19 -1.06 -3.94
N TYR A 134 9.30 -2.04 -4.85
CA TYR A 134 9.32 -3.45 -4.50
C TYR A 134 10.63 -4.10 -4.98
N GLN A 135 11.76 -3.48 -4.65
CA GLN A 135 13.10 -3.88 -5.08
C GLN A 135 13.48 -5.33 -4.81
N ASP A 136 12.91 -5.95 -3.77
CA ASP A 136 13.19 -7.34 -3.43
C ASP A 136 12.34 -8.34 -4.25
N ASP A 137 11.43 -7.85 -5.09
CA ASP A 137 10.69 -8.68 -6.06
C ASP A 137 11.24 -8.44 -7.48
N PRO A 138 11.90 -9.43 -8.10
CA PRO A 138 12.48 -9.30 -9.43
C PRO A 138 11.48 -8.94 -10.54
N ARG A 139 10.18 -9.12 -10.32
CA ARG A 139 9.12 -8.76 -11.28
C ARG A 139 8.75 -7.28 -11.22
N LEU A 140 9.07 -6.61 -10.10
CA LEU A 140 8.58 -5.27 -9.77
C LEU A 140 9.71 -4.25 -9.56
N ASN A 141 10.95 -4.71 -9.40
CA ASN A 141 12.09 -3.88 -9.02
C ASN A 141 12.47 -2.78 -10.03
N GLU A 142 12.02 -2.86 -11.29
CA GLU A 142 12.34 -1.86 -12.32
C GLU A 142 11.43 -0.62 -12.29
N THR A 143 10.35 -0.63 -11.51
CA THR A 143 9.36 0.46 -11.48
C THR A 143 9.17 1.00 -10.08
N ASN A 144 9.39 2.30 -9.94
CA ASN A 144 9.08 3.07 -8.74
C ASN A 144 7.75 3.78 -8.95
N VAL A 145 6.73 3.44 -8.18
CA VAL A 145 5.43 4.13 -8.23
C VAL A 145 5.53 5.39 -7.39
N LEU A 146 5.27 6.54 -8.00
CA LEU A 146 5.27 7.83 -7.31
C LEU A 146 3.88 8.17 -6.79
N ASN A 147 2.83 7.81 -7.53
CA ASN A 147 1.45 8.06 -7.17
C ASN A 147 0.76 6.75 -6.71
N PRO A 148 0.56 6.52 -5.40
CA PRO A 148 -0.14 5.34 -4.91
C PRO A 148 -1.55 5.18 -5.50
N GLU A 149 -2.23 6.30 -5.83
CA GLU A 149 -3.57 6.26 -6.41
C GLU A 149 -3.58 5.56 -7.77
N TRP A 150 -2.49 5.62 -8.53
CA TRP A 150 -2.36 4.90 -9.80
C TRP A 150 -2.47 3.38 -9.61
N VAL A 151 -1.90 2.83 -8.53
CA VAL A 151 -2.05 1.41 -8.22
C VAL A 151 -3.48 1.12 -7.82
N THR A 152 -4.03 1.89 -6.89
CA THR A 152 -5.37 1.62 -6.36
C THR A 152 -6.44 1.75 -7.44
N ASP A 153 -6.39 2.80 -8.27
CA ASP A 153 -7.31 3.01 -9.39
C ASP A 153 -7.30 1.81 -10.35
N GLY A 154 -6.10 1.33 -10.73
CA GLY A 154 -5.95 0.22 -11.65
C GLY A 154 -6.50 -1.09 -11.08
N VAL A 155 -6.21 -1.37 -9.80
CA VAL A 155 -6.76 -2.53 -9.08
C VAL A 155 -8.28 -2.42 -8.95
N TYR A 156 -8.81 -1.24 -8.59
CA TYR A 156 -10.25 -1.01 -8.48
C TYR A 156 -10.98 -1.15 -9.83
N ASP A 157 -10.37 -0.73 -10.93
CA ASP A 157 -10.92 -0.91 -12.27
C ASP A 157 -11.04 -2.39 -12.64
N ILE A 158 -10.06 -3.22 -12.25
CA ILE A 158 -10.07 -4.67 -12.45
C ILE A 158 -11.13 -5.35 -11.57
N LEU A 159 -11.10 -5.08 -10.27
CA LEU A 159 -12.00 -5.72 -9.30
C LEU A 159 -13.48 -5.35 -9.53
N ASN A 160 -13.76 -4.14 -10.04
CA ASN A 160 -15.14 -3.72 -10.30
C ASN A 160 -15.58 -3.95 -11.75
N ASN A 161 -14.82 -4.73 -12.53
CA ASN A 161 -15.18 -4.97 -13.93
C ASN A 161 -16.30 -6.01 -14.06
N HIS A 162 -17.48 -5.54 -14.47
CA HIS A 162 -18.67 -6.38 -14.60
C HIS A 162 -18.50 -7.51 -15.64
N ASP A 163 -17.79 -7.28 -16.75
CA ASP A 163 -17.55 -8.31 -17.76
C ASP A 163 -16.68 -9.44 -17.20
N LEU A 164 -15.61 -9.06 -16.51
CA LEU A 164 -14.68 -9.98 -15.88
C LEU A 164 -15.39 -10.85 -14.82
N MET A 165 -16.26 -10.25 -14.01
CA MET A 165 -17.03 -10.93 -12.99
C MET A 165 -18.07 -11.89 -13.60
N VAL A 166 -18.92 -11.41 -14.51
CA VAL A 166 -20.11 -12.16 -14.94
C VAL A 166 -19.82 -13.10 -16.11
N ARG A 167 -19.09 -12.65 -17.12
CA ARG A 167 -18.87 -13.45 -18.35
C ARG A 167 -17.59 -14.26 -18.29
N LYS A 168 -16.53 -13.71 -17.70
CA LYS A 168 -15.22 -14.37 -17.62
C LYS A 168 -14.94 -15.09 -16.30
N LYS A 169 -15.86 -14.99 -15.32
CA LYS A 169 -15.80 -15.68 -14.03
C LYS A 169 -14.46 -15.48 -13.31
N GLY A 170 -13.95 -14.26 -13.31
CA GLY A 170 -12.68 -13.89 -12.68
C GLY A 170 -11.42 -14.27 -13.45
N ILE A 171 -11.53 -14.85 -14.66
CA ILE A 171 -10.36 -15.15 -15.49
C ILE A 171 -10.02 -13.97 -16.40
N LEU A 172 -8.91 -13.31 -16.11
CA LEU A 172 -8.39 -12.16 -16.86
C LEU A 172 -7.25 -12.60 -17.79
N SER A 173 -7.24 -12.10 -19.02
CA SER A 173 -6.05 -12.13 -19.87
C SER A 173 -5.39 -10.76 -19.95
N LEU A 174 -4.06 -10.67 -20.01
CA LEU A 174 -3.35 -9.39 -20.00
C LEU A 174 -3.82 -8.40 -21.09
N PRO A 175 -4.16 -8.83 -22.34
CA PRO A 175 -4.72 -7.93 -23.35
C PRO A 175 -6.06 -7.29 -22.94
N ASP A 176 -6.85 -7.95 -22.09
CA ASP A 176 -8.14 -7.43 -21.62
C ASP A 176 -8.00 -6.11 -20.84
N LEU A 177 -6.84 -5.91 -20.20
CA LEU A 177 -6.55 -4.69 -19.44
C LEU A 177 -6.68 -3.42 -20.28
N HIS A 178 -6.53 -3.51 -21.61
CA HIS A 178 -6.76 -2.37 -22.48
C HIS A 178 -8.19 -1.80 -22.35
N ASN A 179 -9.18 -2.67 -22.18
CA ASN A 179 -10.60 -2.30 -22.10
C ASN A 179 -11.08 -2.16 -20.66
N ILE A 180 -10.43 -2.84 -19.71
CA ILE A 180 -10.80 -2.82 -18.29
C ILE A 180 -10.37 -1.51 -17.62
N LEU A 181 -9.15 -1.05 -17.89
CA LEU A 181 -8.57 0.14 -17.27
C LEU A 181 -9.18 1.40 -17.88
N LYS A 182 -9.89 2.20 -17.07
CA LYS A 182 -10.70 3.33 -17.55
C LYS A 182 -9.86 4.50 -18.08
N GLN A 183 -8.59 4.58 -17.68
CA GLN A 183 -7.66 5.64 -18.07
C GLN A 183 -6.45 5.05 -18.82
N PRO A 184 -6.63 4.51 -20.04
CA PRO A 184 -5.61 3.72 -20.72
C PRO A 184 -4.30 4.48 -21.00
N HIS A 185 -4.34 5.81 -21.04
CA HIS A 185 -3.16 6.66 -21.18
C HIS A 185 -2.25 6.64 -19.93
N ARG A 186 -2.81 6.45 -18.74
CA ARG A 186 -2.03 6.27 -17.49
C ARG A 186 -1.46 4.86 -17.36
N TYR A 187 -2.04 3.87 -18.06
CA TYR A 187 -1.63 2.46 -18.02
C TYR A 187 -1.08 2.00 -19.37
N PRO A 188 0.13 2.45 -19.75
CA PRO A 188 0.76 2.02 -20.99
C PRO A 188 1.02 0.51 -20.96
N GLU A 189 1.11 -0.09 -22.14
CA GLU A 189 1.17 -1.55 -22.32
C GLU A 189 2.30 -2.19 -21.49
N ASN A 190 3.48 -1.56 -21.47
CA ASN A 190 4.64 -2.01 -20.70
C ASN A 190 4.47 -1.92 -19.17
N LYS A 191 3.38 -1.33 -18.65
CA LYS A 191 3.07 -1.25 -17.21
C LYS A 191 1.87 -2.08 -16.78
N ARG A 192 1.13 -2.65 -17.73
CA ARG A 192 -0.01 -3.54 -17.42
C ARG A 192 0.44 -4.81 -16.72
N ARG A 193 1.57 -5.40 -17.16
CA ARG A 193 2.16 -6.57 -16.50
C ARG A 193 2.60 -6.24 -15.07
N PHE A 194 3.24 -5.10 -14.86
CA PHE A 194 3.61 -4.63 -13.52
C PHE A 194 2.41 -4.60 -12.58
N LEU A 195 1.26 -4.08 -13.04
CA LEU A 195 0.03 -4.06 -12.24
C LEU A 195 -0.44 -5.48 -11.86
N MET A 196 -0.39 -6.43 -12.79
CA MET A 196 -0.75 -7.84 -12.52
C MET A 196 0.23 -8.52 -11.57
N ASP A 197 1.53 -8.31 -11.75
CA ASP A 197 2.55 -8.88 -10.86
C ASP A 197 2.43 -8.31 -9.45
N LEU A 198 2.03 -7.03 -9.34
CA LEU A 198 1.76 -6.37 -8.08
C LEU A 198 0.53 -6.96 -7.38
N MET A 199 -0.57 -7.15 -8.12
CA MET A 199 -1.74 -7.86 -7.60
C MET A 199 -1.39 -9.28 -7.13
N GLY A 200 -0.53 -9.99 -7.88
CA GLY A 200 -0.04 -11.31 -7.49
C GLY A 200 0.82 -11.31 -6.23
N LYS A 201 1.66 -10.28 -6.03
CA LYS A 201 2.43 -10.09 -4.79
C LYS A 201 1.52 -9.95 -3.56
N PHE A 202 0.36 -9.33 -3.73
CA PHE A 202 -0.64 -9.16 -2.67
C PHE A 202 -1.72 -10.24 -2.66
N GLU A 203 -1.49 -11.36 -3.37
CA GLU A 203 -2.39 -12.53 -3.41
C GLU A 203 -3.82 -12.22 -3.92
N LEU A 204 -3.99 -11.14 -4.68
CA LEU A 204 -5.27 -10.75 -5.30
C LEU A 204 -5.51 -11.49 -6.63
N CYS A 205 -4.45 -12.03 -7.23
CA CYS A 205 -4.57 -12.85 -8.42
C CYS A 205 -3.46 -13.89 -8.54
N PHE A 206 -3.74 -14.97 -9.27
CA PHE A 206 -2.80 -16.07 -9.49
C PHE A 206 -2.65 -16.37 -10.97
N PRO A 207 -1.43 -16.60 -11.48
CA PRO A 207 -1.24 -17.05 -12.85
C PRO A 207 -1.92 -18.41 -13.05
N LEU A 208 -2.59 -18.59 -14.19
CA LEU A 208 -3.17 -19.87 -14.60
C LEU A 208 -2.18 -20.61 -15.49
N ASP A 209 -1.39 -21.49 -14.87
CA ASP A 209 -0.40 -22.29 -15.58
C ASP A 209 -1.04 -23.24 -16.61
N GLY A 210 -0.41 -23.38 -17.78
CA GLY A 210 -0.76 -24.38 -18.79
C GLY A 210 -1.75 -23.96 -19.89
N TYR A 211 -2.38 -22.77 -19.82
CA TYR A 211 -3.45 -22.37 -20.75
C TYR A 211 -3.14 -21.13 -21.62
N SER A 212 -1.85 -20.75 -21.72
CA SER A 212 -1.24 -19.59 -22.39
C SER A 212 -0.48 -18.75 -21.35
N PRO A 213 0.71 -18.20 -21.68
CA PRO A 213 1.24 -17.09 -20.88
C PRO A 213 0.17 -16.00 -20.80
N ASP A 214 0.12 -15.28 -19.68
CA ASP A 214 -0.68 -14.06 -19.48
C ASP A 214 -2.17 -14.22 -19.14
N ARG A 215 -2.53 -15.35 -18.51
CA ARG A 215 -3.84 -15.52 -17.89
C ARG A 215 -3.72 -15.56 -16.38
N TYR A 216 -4.65 -14.88 -15.73
CA TYR A 216 -4.70 -14.69 -14.29
C TYR A 216 -6.09 -14.99 -13.77
N LEU A 217 -6.16 -15.67 -12.63
CA LEU A 217 -7.37 -15.84 -11.84
C LEU A 217 -7.43 -14.73 -10.79
N ILE A 218 -8.47 -13.90 -10.83
CA ILE A 218 -8.76 -12.91 -9.79
C ILE A 218 -9.65 -13.57 -8.73
N THR A 219 -9.12 -13.74 -7.52
CA THR A 219 -9.79 -14.56 -6.48
C THR A 219 -11.12 -13.97 -6.03
N ASP A 220 -11.18 -12.66 -5.88
CA ASP A 220 -12.36 -11.96 -5.35
C ASP A 220 -13.54 -11.95 -6.34
N LEU A 221 -13.30 -12.36 -7.59
CA LEU A 221 -14.30 -12.42 -8.65
C LEU A 221 -14.77 -13.84 -8.96
N LEU A 222 -14.33 -14.82 -8.17
CA LEU A 222 -14.83 -16.18 -8.28
C LEU A 222 -16.31 -16.25 -7.91
N PRO A 223 -17.11 -17.08 -8.60
CA PRO A 223 -18.45 -17.41 -8.15
C PRO A 223 -18.43 -17.94 -6.71
N ILE A 224 -19.45 -17.61 -5.94
CA ILE A 224 -19.62 -18.11 -4.56
C ILE A 224 -19.89 -19.61 -4.58
N ASP A 225 -20.63 -20.08 -5.59
CA ASP A 225 -21.02 -21.47 -5.73
C ASP A 225 -19.86 -22.29 -6.31
N GLU A 226 -19.66 -23.49 -5.75
CA GLU A 226 -18.74 -24.48 -6.30
C GLU A 226 -19.19 -24.92 -7.71
N PRO A 227 -18.25 -25.21 -8.62
CA PRO A 227 -18.59 -25.74 -9.93
C PRO A 227 -19.26 -27.11 -9.77
N ASP A 228 -20.33 -27.37 -10.52
CA ASP A 228 -20.95 -28.69 -10.62
C ASP A 228 -19.92 -29.71 -11.12
N VAL A 229 -19.39 -30.52 -10.20
CA VAL A 229 -18.43 -31.59 -10.49
C VAL A 229 -19.12 -32.93 -10.80
N ASP A 230 -20.44 -32.99 -10.67
CA ASP A 230 -21.26 -34.20 -10.90
C ASP A 230 -21.54 -34.48 -12.39
N ILE A 231 -20.82 -33.82 -13.30
CA ILE A 231 -20.92 -34.03 -14.75
C ILE A 231 -19.56 -34.50 -15.30
N TYR A 232 -19.13 -35.68 -14.90
CA TYR A 232 -18.06 -36.45 -15.55
C TYR A 232 -18.45 -37.92 -15.72
#